data_AF-A0A1C5XVM7-F1
#
_entry.id   AF-A0A1C5XVM7-F1
#
_cell.length_a   1.000
_cell.length_b   1.000
_cell.length_c   1.000
_cell.angle_alpha   90.00
_cell.angle_beta   90.00
_cell.angle_gamma   90.00
#
_symmetry.space_group_name_H-M   'P 1'
#
loop_
_entity.id
_entity.type
_entity.pdbx_description
1 polymer ?
#
loop_
_entity_poly.entity_id
_entity_poly.type
_entity_poly.pdbx_seq_one_letter_code
_entity_poly.pdbx_strand_id
1 'polypeptide(L)'
;MNIKLIALDMDGTVLLNDHTTITPRTLKTVQAAIDQGIEVVPASGRVLSILPRAFRQLRGINYALTSNGASVVNIHTGETIYHNAISEEPSRQLLRLLTACKAVPEVYYGGKPLIQSGHLDILRASGEKLNQVILDHLTPVDNLAAAMEGKCIEKINLVCIDPANRAAILSGLEAIRGISFIVFDTSIEINSATATKGDALKHLCRFLDIPLEDAMAIGDSDNDLAMLEAAGWSFAMRNASPLARRTARFQTLSNEQDGVAHAIERYVLRRPATQRSNTPLIAAAAAFDRHDAQRINHFMKVYAYAKTIGEGEYLEDTTQFILETAAILHDIGIKPALEKYNSCAGPYQEKEGPAPAREILRRLRYPEPVIERVCYLIAHHHTYSGIDGMDYQILLEADFLVNAWESSMSTEQIQSACEHIFQTETGRTLLNDLFLLP
;
A
#
# COMPACT_ATOMS: atom_id res chain seq x y z
N MET A 1 -12.07 8.32 -9.67
CA MET A 1 -10.64 8.16 -9.40
C MET A 1 -9.92 8.25 -10.74
N ASN A 2 -8.86 9.05 -10.84
CA ASN A 2 -8.20 9.33 -12.13
C ASN A 2 -6.67 9.25 -12.00
N ILE A 3 -6.17 8.15 -11.42
CA ILE A 3 -4.72 7.93 -11.29
C ILE A 3 -4.12 7.80 -12.69
N LYS A 4 -3.12 8.63 -13.00
CA LYS A 4 -2.41 8.66 -14.29
C LYS A 4 -0.94 8.27 -14.19
N LEU A 5 -0.36 8.31 -12.99
CA LEU A 5 1.01 7.91 -12.74
C LEU A 5 1.11 7.08 -11.46
N ILE A 6 1.93 6.03 -11.47
CA ILE A 6 2.23 5.20 -10.30
C ILE A 6 3.75 5.16 -10.10
N ALA A 7 4.24 5.82 -9.04
CA ALA A 7 5.61 5.73 -8.57
C ALA A 7 5.76 4.59 -7.56
N LEU A 8 6.68 3.66 -7.83
CA LEU A 8 6.87 2.46 -7.03
C LEU A 8 8.28 2.41 -6.47
N ASP A 9 8.44 2.39 -5.15
CA ASP A 9 9.72 1.96 -4.59
C ASP A 9 10.01 0.48 -4.95
N MET A 10 11.29 0.12 -4.99
CA MET A 10 11.73 -1.22 -5.31
C MET A 10 11.93 -2.08 -4.06
N ASP A 11 12.83 -1.69 -3.15
CA ASP A 11 13.36 -2.54 -2.09
C ASP A 11 12.46 -2.51 -0.85
N GLY A 12 11.82 -3.63 -0.50
CA GLY A 12 10.82 -3.64 0.57
C GLY A 12 9.42 -3.23 0.11
N THR A 13 9.26 -2.90 -1.17
CA THR A 13 7.97 -2.52 -1.78
C THR A 13 7.58 -3.45 -2.92
N VAL A 14 8.20 -3.31 -4.10
CA VAL A 14 7.95 -4.20 -5.26
C VAL A 14 8.71 -5.53 -5.14
N LEU A 15 9.92 -5.48 -4.59
CA LEU A 15 10.79 -6.63 -4.38
C LEU A 15 10.46 -7.32 -3.06
N LEU A 16 10.52 -8.63 -3.08
CA LEU A 16 10.47 -9.45 -1.87
C LEU A 16 11.69 -9.18 -0.98
N ASN A 17 11.72 -9.76 0.22
CA ASN A 17 12.78 -9.54 1.20
C ASN A 17 14.17 -10.04 0.73
N ASP A 18 14.24 -10.79 -0.37
CA ASP A 18 15.50 -11.15 -1.03
C ASP A 18 16.07 -10.02 -1.92
N HIS A 19 15.36 -8.89 -2.04
CA HIS A 19 15.73 -7.71 -2.84
C HIS A 19 15.99 -8.00 -4.33
N THR A 20 15.44 -9.09 -4.86
CA THR A 20 15.65 -9.53 -6.25
C THR A 20 14.40 -10.08 -6.91
N THR A 21 13.53 -10.76 -6.17
CA THR A 21 12.34 -11.42 -6.68
C THR A 21 11.16 -10.45 -6.76
N ILE A 22 10.43 -10.51 -7.87
CA ILE A 22 9.14 -9.85 -8.06
C ILE A 22 8.12 -10.93 -8.36
N THR A 23 6.98 -10.91 -7.69
CA THR A 23 5.95 -11.93 -7.88
C THR A 23 5.29 -11.81 -9.26
N PRO A 24 4.84 -12.93 -9.85
CA PRO A 24 4.10 -12.91 -11.10
C PRO A 24 2.82 -12.06 -11.03
N ARG A 25 2.15 -12.02 -9.87
CA ARG A 25 0.96 -11.20 -9.64
C ARG A 25 1.30 -9.71 -9.75
N THR A 26 2.33 -9.25 -9.04
CA THR A 26 2.77 -7.84 -9.10
C THR A 26 3.14 -7.43 -10.51
N LEU A 27 3.91 -8.23 -11.24
CA LEU A 27 4.27 -7.95 -12.63
C LEU A 27 3.03 -7.86 -13.55
N LYS A 28 2.10 -8.81 -13.44
CA LYS A 28 0.87 -8.82 -14.24
C LYS A 28 0.00 -7.59 -13.95
N THR A 29 -0.10 -7.20 -12.68
CA THR A 29 -0.91 -6.06 -12.24
C THR A 29 -0.29 -4.74 -12.68
N VAL A 30 1.04 -4.60 -12.60
CA VAL A 30 1.74 -3.44 -13.15
C VAL A 30 1.52 -3.34 -14.67
N GLN A 31 1.66 -4.45 -15.40
CA GLN A 31 1.39 -4.45 -16.84
C GLN A 31 -0.06 -4.05 -17.15
N ALA A 32 -1.03 -4.55 -16.38
CA ALA A 32 -2.43 -4.18 -16.57
C ALA A 32 -2.71 -2.68 -16.33
N ALA A 33 -1.95 -2.01 -15.46
CA ALA A 33 -2.06 -0.56 -15.25
C ALA A 33 -1.48 0.20 -16.44
N ILE A 34 -0.31 -0.23 -16.92
CA ILE A 34 0.30 0.30 -18.14
C ILE A 34 -0.65 0.16 -19.34
N ASP A 35 -1.31 -0.99 -19.48
CA ASP A 35 -2.27 -1.26 -20.55
C ASP A 35 -3.51 -0.35 -20.49
N GLN A 36 -3.80 0.27 -19.33
CA GLN A 36 -4.84 1.31 -19.18
C GLN A 36 -4.32 2.73 -19.47
N GLY A 37 -3.07 2.87 -19.91
CA GLY A 37 -2.44 4.15 -20.23
C GLY A 37 -1.86 4.90 -19.03
N ILE A 38 -1.62 4.20 -17.91
CA ILE A 38 -1.04 4.78 -16.70
C ILE A 38 0.47 4.67 -16.77
N GLU A 39 1.16 5.79 -16.52
CA GLU A 39 2.61 5.82 -16.48
C GLU A 39 3.10 5.15 -15.18
N VAL A 40 3.79 4.01 -15.29
CA VAL A 40 4.37 3.34 -14.12
C VAL A 40 5.87 3.62 -14.08
N VAL A 41 6.34 4.11 -12.93
CA VAL A 41 7.70 4.62 -12.77
C VAL A 41 8.37 3.99 -11.55
N PRO A 42 9.45 3.20 -11.71
CA PRO A 42 10.26 2.79 -10.58
C PRO A 42 10.95 4.01 -9.93
N ALA A 43 10.86 4.11 -8.61
CA ALA A 43 11.42 5.18 -7.80
C ALA A 43 12.34 4.66 -6.69
N SER A 44 13.63 4.56 -6.98
CA SER A 44 14.56 3.77 -6.18
C SER A 44 15.83 4.51 -5.77
N GLY A 45 16.45 4.04 -4.70
CA GLY A 45 17.84 4.36 -4.35
C GLY A 45 18.88 3.74 -5.27
N ARG A 46 18.45 2.82 -6.15
CA ARG A 46 19.25 2.17 -7.18
C ARG A 46 19.54 3.09 -8.36
N VAL A 47 20.69 2.91 -9.01
CA VAL A 47 20.97 3.46 -10.35
C VAL A 47 20.26 2.66 -11.44
N LEU A 48 20.12 3.25 -12.63
CA LEU A 48 19.46 2.64 -13.77
C LEU A 48 20.01 1.22 -14.08
N SER A 49 21.32 1.01 -14.07
CA SER A 49 21.90 -0.29 -14.44
C SER A 49 21.53 -1.42 -13.49
N ILE A 50 21.24 -1.13 -12.21
CA ILE A 50 20.94 -2.12 -11.16
C ILE A 50 19.45 -2.23 -10.84
N LEU A 51 18.60 -1.45 -11.52
CA LEU A 51 17.15 -1.66 -11.45
C LEU A 51 16.78 -3.07 -11.93
N PRO A 52 15.77 -3.70 -11.30
CA PRO A 52 15.33 -5.04 -11.67
C PRO A 52 15.12 -5.16 -13.18
N ARG A 53 15.74 -6.18 -13.79
CA ARG A 53 15.66 -6.41 -15.23
C ARG A 53 14.22 -6.52 -15.70
N ALA A 54 13.34 -7.12 -14.90
CA ALA A 54 11.92 -7.23 -15.19
C ALA A 54 11.26 -5.87 -15.42
N PHE A 55 11.57 -4.86 -14.59
CA PHE A 55 11.05 -3.49 -14.77
C PHE A 55 11.70 -2.78 -15.96
N ARG A 56 13.02 -2.89 -16.15
CA ARG A 56 13.70 -2.29 -17.30
C ARG A 56 13.25 -2.82 -18.66
N GLN A 57 12.74 -4.04 -18.69
CA GLN A 57 12.30 -4.72 -19.92
C GLN A 57 10.77 -4.76 -20.06
N LEU A 58 10.02 -4.31 -19.05
CA LEU A 58 8.57 -4.27 -19.12
C LEU A 58 8.15 -3.20 -20.14
N ARG A 59 7.29 -3.58 -21.09
CA ARG A 59 6.85 -2.66 -22.13
C ARG A 59 5.92 -1.61 -21.53
N GLY A 60 6.26 -0.35 -21.71
CA GLY A 60 5.48 0.81 -21.25
C GLY A 60 5.94 1.44 -19.94
N ILE A 61 7.05 0.96 -19.35
CA ILE A 61 7.81 1.75 -18.39
C ILE A 61 8.77 2.64 -19.19
N ASN A 62 8.58 3.96 -19.16
CA ASN A 62 9.39 4.88 -19.98
C ASN A 62 10.43 5.63 -19.15
N TYR A 63 10.16 5.85 -17.87
CA TYR A 63 11.00 6.65 -16.97
C TYR A 63 11.41 5.88 -15.72
N ALA A 64 12.47 6.34 -15.06
CA ALA A 64 12.86 5.87 -13.73
C ALA A 64 13.39 7.03 -12.89
N LEU A 65 12.98 7.10 -11.61
CA LEU A 65 13.64 7.93 -10.61
C LEU A 65 14.72 7.08 -9.96
N THR A 66 15.97 7.50 -10.05
CA THR A 66 17.13 6.73 -9.60
C THR A 66 17.92 7.49 -8.53
N SER A 67 18.77 6.76 -7.80
CA SER A 67 19.71 7.34 -6.83
C SER A 67 19.02 8.25 -5.79
N ASN A 68 17.88 7.80 -5.25
CA ASN A 68 17.03 8.55 -4.29
C ASN A 68 16.49 9.87 -4.84
N GLY A 69 16.26 9.94 -6.16
CA GLY A 69 15.79 11.15 -6.81
C GLY A 69 16.91 12.11 -7.20
N ALA A 70 18.18 11.67 -7.22
CA ALA A 70 19.24 12.46 -7.83
C ALA A 70 19.11 12.54 -9.36
N SER A 71 18.40 11.60 -10.00
CA SER A 71 18.13 11.64 -11.44
C SER A 71 16.73 11.12 -11.78
N VAL A 72 16.13 11.69 -12.82
CA VAL A 72 15.03 11.07 -13.58
C VAL A 72 15.52 10.83 -14.99
N VAL A 73 15.42 9.58 -15.45
CA VAL A 73 15.95 9.16 -16.75
C VAL A 73 14.85 8.55 -17.59
N ASN A 74 14.86 8.85 -18.89
CA ASN A 74 14.14 8.04 -19.88
C ASN A 74 14.92 6.75 -20.11
N ILE A 75 14.31 5.60 -19.83
CA ILE A 75 15.01 4.31 -19.83
C ILE A 75 15.37 3.83 -21.24
N HIS A 76 14.71 4.35 -22.27
CA HIS A 76 14.92 3.95 -23.66
C HIS A 76 15.99 4.81 -24.34
N THR A 77 15.96 6.12 -24.12
CA THR A 77 16.92 7.05 -24.73
C THR A 77 18.17 7.25 -23.88
N GLY A 78 18.09 6.97 -22.57
CA GLY A 78 19.13 7.31 -21.59
C GLY A 78 19.20 8.79 -21.26
N GLU A 79 18.24 9.60 -21.74
CA GLU A 79 18.19 11.04 -21.48
C GLU A 79 17.81 11.33 -20.02
N THR A 80 18.58 12.20 -19.38
CA THR A 80 18.28 12.68 -18.02
C THR A 80 17.38 13.90 -18.11
N ILE A 81 16.15 13.76 -17.61
CA ILE A 81 15.10 14.81 -17.63
C ILE A 81 15.18 15.70 -16.39
N TYR A 82 15.66 15.13 -15.28
CA TYR A 82 15.90 15.85 -14.04
C TYR A 82 17.19 15.37 -13.40
N HIS A 83 17.95 16.29 -12.83
CA HIS A 83 19.21 15.98 -12.18
C HIS A 83 19.40 16.86 -10.94
N ASN A 84 19.66 16.22 -9.81
CA ASN A 84 19.99 16.82 -8.52
C ASN A 84 21.08 16.00 -7.82
N ALA A 85 22.23 15.92 -8.48
CA ALA A 85 23.42 15.26 -7.96
C ALA A 85 24.18 16.15 -6.97
N ILE A 86 25.11 15.54 -6.23
CA ILE A 86 26.11 16.23 -5.44
C ILE A 86 26.94 17.10 -6.38
N SER A 87 26.95 18.41 -6.15
CA SER A 87 27.68 19.35 -7.01
C SER A 87 29.19 19.06 -7.05
N GLU A 88 29.87 19.59 -8.06
CA GLU A 88 31.28 19.28 -8.35
C GLU A 88 32.21 19.51 -7.14
N GLU A 89 32.03 20.61 -6.42
CA GLU A 89 32.92 20.99 -5.32
C GLU A 89 32.81 20.05 -4.11
N PRO A 90 31.62 19.77 -3.57
CA PRO A 90 31.42 18.71 -2.58
C PRO A 90 31.82 17.32 -3.07
N SER A 91 31.57 16.98 -4.34
CA SER A 91 32.01 15.70 -4.93
C SER A 91 33.52 15.52 -4.83
N ARG A 92 34.28 16.56 -5.17
CA ARG A 92 35.75 16.58 -5.05
C ARG A 92 36.22 16.58 -3.59
N GLN A 93 35.50 17.23 -2.66
CA GLN A 93 35.82 17.15 -1.24
C GLN A 93 35.61 15.73 -0.69
N LEU A 94 34.49 15.10 -1.03
CA LEU A 94 34.17 13.71 -0.68
C LEU A 94 35.24 12.74 -1.16
N LEU A 95 35.60 12.77 -2.44
CA LEU A 95 36.59 11.85 -2.99
C LEU A 95 37.98 12.02 -2.35
N ARG A 96 38.37 13.26 -2.00
CA ARG A 96 39.62 13.52 -1.25
C ARG A 96 39.57 12.94 0.16
N LEU A 97 38.49 13.19 0.89
CA LEU A 97 38.28 12.65 2.24
C LEU A 97 38.33 11.12 2.23
N LEU A 98 37.55 10.49 1.35
CA LEU A 98 37.44 9.04 1.27
C LEU A 98 38.76 8.38 0.86
N THR A 99 39.51 9.01 -0.03
CA THR A 99 40.86 8.56 -0.40
C THR A 99 41.83 8.66 0.78
N ALA A 100 41.81 9.76 1.54
CA ALA A 100 42.66 9.95 2.72
C ALA A 100 42.36 8.92 3.82
N CYS A 101 41.08 8.54 3.96
CA CYS A 101 40.62 7.53 4.90
C CYS A 101 40.75 6.08 4.38
N LYS A 102 41.32 5.88 3.18
CA LYS A 102 41.41 4.55 2.51
C LYS A 102 40.06 3.83 2.43
N ALA A 103 38.98 4.60 2.27
CA ALA A 103 37.64 4.05 2.15
C ALA A 103 37.45 3.41 0.78
N VAL A 104 36.48 2.50 0.70
CA VAL A 104 36.10 1.81 -0.53
C VAL A 104 34.71 2.26 -0.96
N PRO A 105 34.58 3.43 -1.63
CA PRO A 105 33.29 3.93 -2.07
C PRO A 105 32.80 3.27 -3.36
N GLU A 106 31.50 3.03 -3.40
CA GLU A 106 30.74 2.87 -4.64
C GLU A 106 30.22 4.25 -5.06
N VAL A 107 30.65 4.75 -6.21
CA VAL A 107 30.26 6.07 -6.71
C VAL A 107 29.28 5.92 -7.86
N TYR A 108 28.09 6.48 -7.71
CA TYR A 108 27.02 6.33 -8.69
C TYR A 108 27.04 7.53 -9.63
N TYR A 109 27.20 7.26 -10.93
CA TYR A 109 27.32 8.29 -11.96
C TYR A 109 26.84 7.77 -13.32
N GLY A 110 26.01 8.54 -14.01
CA GLY A 110 25.55 8.21 -15.36
C GLY A 110 24.76 6.91 -15.39
N GLY A 111 23.96 6.66 -14.35
CA GLY A 111 23.16 5.44 -14.21
C GLY A 111 23.96 4.16 -13.98
N LYS A 112 25.24 4.25 -13.58
CA LYS A 112 26.11 3.10 -13.28
C LYS A 112 26.80 3.26 -11.92
N PRO A 113 27.07 2.16 -11.21
CA PRO A 113 27.91 2.18 -10.02
C PRO A 113 29.38 1.95 -10.42
N LEU A 114 30.25 2.87 -10.01
CA LEU A 114 31.68 2.86 -10.30
C LEU A 114 32.48 2.54 -9.05
N ILE A 115 33.62 1.86 -9.22
CA ILE A 115 34.54 1.53 -8.13
C ILE A 115 35.99 1.58 -8.59
N GLN A 116 36.92 1.94 -7.71
CA GLN A 116 38.34 1.89 -8.03
C GLN A 116 38.81 0.45 -8.31
N SER A 117 39.57 0.24 -9.39
CA SER A 117 40.27 -1.01 -9.68
C SER A 117 41.05 -1.48 -8.44
N GLY A 118 40.91 -2.76 -8.08
CA GLY A 118 41.50 -3.38 -6.88
C GLY A 118 40.67 -3.28 -5.60
N HIS A 119 39.72 -2.33 -5.51
CA HIS A 119 38.80 -2.26 -4.37
C HIS A 119 37.65 -3.28 -4.45
N LEU A 120 37.35 -3.79 -5.66
CA LEU A 120 36.31 -4.81 -5.85
C LEU A 120 36.62 -6.10 -5.07
N ASP A 121 37.89 -6.51 -5.02
CA ASP A 121 38.30 -7.71 -4.28
C ASP A 121 38.22 -7.49 -2.77
N ILE A 122 38.44 -6.25 -2.29
CA ILE A 122 38.25 -5.87 -0.89
C ILE A 122 36.78 -6.01 -0.50
N LEU A 123 35.86 -5.51 -1.33
CA LEU A 123 34.41 -5.67 -1.11
C LEU A 123 33.99 -7.14 -1.12
N ARG A 124 34.51 -7.95 -2.03
CA ARG A 124 34.20 -9.39 -2.08
C ARG A 124 34.73 -10.14 -0.85
N ALA A 125 35.88 -9.71 -0.34
CA ALA A 125 36.53 -10.33 0.81
C ALA A 125 35.95 -9.89 2.16
N SER A 126 35.26 -8.75 2.24
CA SER A 126 34.73 -8.21 3.50
C SER A 126 33.65 -9.08 4.13
N GLY A 127 32.99 -9.94 3.34
CA GLY A 127 31.89 -10.79 3.82
C GLY A 127 30.62 -10.01 4.18
N GLU A 128 30.59 -8.70 3.94
CA GLU A 128 29.36 -7.90 3.99
C GLU A 128 28.35 -8.54 3.02
N LYS A 129 27.08 -8.66 3.47
CA LYS A 129 25.99 -9.14 2.61
C LYS A 129 25.63 -8.07 1.58
N LEU A 130 26.55 -7.81 0.66
CA LEU A 130 26.27 -6.98 -0.49
C LEU A 130 25.26 -7.71 -1.38
N ASN A 131 24.30 -6.97 -1.89
CA ASN A 131 23.40 -7.51 -2.90
C ASN A 131 24.24 -7.93 -4.11
N GLN A 132 24.22 -9.22 -4.47
CA GLN A 132 24.98 -9.77 -5.61
C GLN A 132 24.70 -8.99 -6.90
N VAL A 133 23.50 -8.43 -7.04
CA VAL A 133 23.13 -7.56 -8.17
C VAL A 133 24.02 -6.32 -8.25
N ILE A 134 24.39 -5.71 -7.13
CA ILE A 134 25.28 -4.55 -7.11
C ILE A 134 26.68 -4.97 -7.57
N LEU A 135 27.22 -6.05 -6.99
CA LEU A 135 28.54 -6.58 -7.34
C LEU A 135 28.68 -6.90 -8.84
N ASP A 136 27.64 -7.47 -9.44
CA ASP A 136 27.63 -7.84 -10.86
C ASP A 136 27.60 -6.63 -11.81
N HIS A 137 27.22 -5.44 -11.31
CA HIS A 137 27.11 -4.22 -12.10
C HIS A 137 28.17 -3.16 -11.74
N LEU A 138 28.97 -3.38 -10.70
CA LEU A 138 30.09 -2.49 -10.37
C LEU A 138 31.08 -2.43 -11.52
N THR A 139 31.30 -1.22 -12.02
CA THR A 139 32.24 -0.97 -13.12
C THR A 139 33.57 -0.51 -12.54
N PRO A 140 34.64 -1.33 -12.60
CA PRO A 140 35.96 -0.92 -12.13
C PRO A 140 36.54 0.19 -13.01
N VAL A 141 37.18 1.18 -12.39
CA VAL A 141 37.90 2.27 -13.03
C VAL A 141 39.28 2.43 -12.40
N ASP A 142 40.31 2.68 -13.21
CA ASP A 142 41.70 2.69 -12.73
C ASP A 142 41.98 3.79 -11.69
N ASN A 143 41.40 4.97 -11.90
CA ASN A 143 41.48 6.07 -10.96
C ASN A 143 40.10 6.73 -10.84
N LEU A 144 39.41 6.43 -9.74
CA LEU A 144 38.06 6.91 -9.48
C LEU A 144 38.01 8.44 -9.33
N ALA A 145 39.02 9.03 -8.66
CA ALA A 145 39.10 10.47 -8.47
C ALA A 145 39.26 11.22 -9.80
N ALA A 146 40.13 10.72 -10.68
CA ALA A 146 40.30 11.27 -12.03
C ALA A 146 39.05 11.03 -12.90
N ALA A 147 38.42 9.85 -12.79
CA ALA A 147 37.22 9.54 -13.55
C ALA A 147 36.03 10.46 -13.20
N MET A 148 36.00 10.99 -11.97
CA MET A 148 34.96 11.87 -11.44
C MET A 148 35.35 13.36 -11.43
N GLU A 149 36.52 13.72 -11.97
CA GLU A 149 36.94 15.11 -12.05
C GLU A 149 35.96 15.94 -12.91
N GLY A 150 35.53 17.10 -12.40
CA GLY A 150 34.57 17.97 -13.08
C GLY A 150 33.14 17.42 -13.16
N LYS A 151 32.81 16.33 -12.45
CA LYS A 151 31.49 15.67 -12.52
C LYS A 151 30.71 15.83 -11.23
N CYS A 152 29.38 15.83 -11.37
CA CYS A 152 28.44 15.77 -10.25
C CYS A 152 28.10 14.31 -9.95
N ILE A 153 28.29 13.87 -8.71
CA ILE A 153 28.06 12.49 -8.29
C ILE A 153 26.60 12.31 -7.87
N GLU A 154 25.90 11.31 -8.42
CA GLU A 154 24.48 11.08 -8.09
C GLU A 154 24.31 10.62 -6.64
N LYS A 155 25.19 9.73 -6.19
CA LYS A 155 25.16 9.11 -4.85
C LYS A 155 26.50 8.43 -4.56
N ILE A 156 26.86 8.30 -3.28
CA ILE A 156 27.98 7.46 -2.83
C ILE A 156 27.47 6.49 -1.76
N ASN A 157 27.84 5.22 -1.90
CA ASN A 157 27.67 4.22 -0.85
C ASN A 157 29.03 3.79 -0.31
N LEU A 158 29.18 3.81 1.02
CA LEU A 158 30.33 3.29 1.75
C LEU A 158 29.90 2.03 2.48
N VAL A 159 30.33 0.85 2.03
CA VAL A 159 29.87 -0.42 2.63
C VAL A 159 30.94 -1.10 3.49
N CYS A 160 32.21 -0.77 3.26
CA CYS A 160 33.31 -1.29 4.06
C CYS A 160 34.05 -0.12 4.69
N ILE A 161 33.73 0.15 5.95
CA ILE A 161 34.35 1.24 6.72
C ILE A 161 35.23 0.62 7.78
N ASP A 162 36.54 0.86 7.67
CA ASP A 162 37.48 0.53 8.75
C ASP A 162 37.05 1.26 10.03
N PRO A 163 36.78 0.55 11.15
CA PRO A 163 36.40 1.17 12.42
C PRO A 163 37.38 2.27 12.87
N ALA A 164 38.67 2.13 12.56
CA ALA A 164 39.69 3.14 12.88
C ALA A 164 39.49 4.47 12.14
N ASN A 165 38.88 4.43 10.95
CA ASN A 165 38.65 5.61 10.11
C ASN A 165 37.22 6.16 10.20
N ARG A 166 36.28 5.40 10.80
CA ARG A 166 34.85 5.77 10.86
C ARG A 166 34.61 7.15 11.47
N ALA A 167 35.26 7.48 12.58
CA ALA A 167 35.10 8.79 13.24
C ALA A 167 35.62 9.94 12.37
N ALA A 168 36.75 9.74 11.69
CA ALA A 168 37.32 10.73 10.78
C ALA A 168 36.44 10.96 9.55
N ILE A 169 35.86 9.89 8.99
CA ILE A 169 34.92 9.98 7.88
C ILE A 169 33.69 10.78 8.30
N LEU A 170 33.04 10.43 9.42
CA LEU A 170 31.84 11.13 9.88
C LEU A 170 32.09 12.61 10.12
N SER A 171 33.16 12.96 10.84
CA SER A 171 33.53 14.36 11.06
C SER A 171 33.84 15.11 9.76
N GLY A 172 34.48 14.43 8.79
CA GLY A 172 34.73 14.99 7.47
C GLY A 172 33.45 15.22 6.66
N LEU A 173 32.47 14.30 6.74
CA LEU A 173 31.16 14.45 6.08
C LEU A 173 30.37 15.63 6.65
N GLU A 174 30.37 15.82 7.98
CA GLU A 174 29.71 16.96 8.64
C GLU A 174 30.27 18.32 8.20
N ALA A 175 31.55 18.38 7.81
CA ALA A 175 32.19 19.60 7.35
C ALA A 175 31.86 19.97 5.88
N ILE A 176 31.35 19.02 5.09
CA ILE A 176 31.04 19.22 3.67
C ILE A 176 29.61 19.75 3.56
N ARG A 177 29.45 20.93 2.94
CA ARG A 177 28.13 21.53 2.70
C ARG A 177 27.48 20.96 1.44
N GLY A 178 26.16 20.96 1.41
CA GLY A 178 25.39 20.56 0.23
C GLY A 178 25.21 19.04 0.06
N ILE A 179 25.58 18.26 1.07
CA ILE A 179 25.35 16.81 1.12
C ILE A 179 24.43 16.46 2.29
N SER A 180 23.76 15.31 2.17
CA SER A 180 23.11 14.62 3.28
C SER A 180 23.65 13.21 3.34
N PHE A 181 23.65 12.60 4.53
CA PHE A 181 24.07 11.21 4.68
C PHE A 181 23.28 10.50 5.77
N ILE A 182 23.09 9.20 5.57
CA ILE A 182 22.46 8.29 6.53
C ILE A 182 23.48 7.23 6.91
N VAL A 183 23.58 6.98 8.20
CA VAL A 183 24.51 6.00 8.76
C VAL A 183 23.72 4.76 9.16
N PHE A 184 24.05 3.64 8.55
CA PHE A 184 23.60 2.31 8.92
C PHE A 184 24.68 1.59 9.75
N ASP A 185 24.38 0.38 10.22
CA ASP A 185 25.30 -0.39 11.08
C ASP A 185 26.66 -0.63 10.40
N THR A 186 26.65 -1.04 9.14
CA THR A 186 27.88 -1.36 8.37
C THR A 186 28.13 -0.44 7.18
N SER A 187 27.19 0.46 6.85
CA SER A 187 27.30 1.32 5.68
C SER A 187 26.92 2.78 5.93
N ILE A 188 27.40 3.67 5.05
CA ILE A 188 26.98 5.08 4.99
C ILE A 188 26.54 5.38 3.57
N GLU A 189 25.35 5.95 3.45
CA GLU A 189 24.78 6.42 2.19
C GLU A 189 24.85 7.94 2.14
N ILE A 190 25.38 8.49 1.05
CA ILE A 190 25.62 9.93 0.87
C ILE A 190 24.93 10.39 -0.41
N ASN A 191 24.13 11.46 -0.30
CA ASN A 191 23.37 12.07 -1.38
C ASN A 191 23.58 13.59 -1.40
N SER A 192 23.04 14.25 -2.44
CA SER A 192 22.84 15.70 -2.40
C SER A 192 21.88 16.04 -1.26
N ALA A 193 22.15 17.12 -0.53
CA ALA A 193 21.29 17.57 0.58
C ALA A 193 19.84 17.86 0.17
N THR A 194 19.60 18.03 -1.14
CA THR A 194 18.28 18.37 -1.68
C THR A 194 17.69 17.29 -2.58
N ALA A 195 18.39 16.17 -2.79
CA ALA A 195 17.88 15.07 -3.59
C ALA A 195 16.85 14.27 -2.80
N THR A 196 15.61 14.23 -3.30
CA THR A 196 14.53 13.42 -2.73
C THR A 196 13.73 12.74 -3.84
N LYS A 197 13.18 11.56 -3.56
CA LYS A 197 12.22 10.89 -4.45
C LYS A 197 10.99 11.77 -4.72
N GLY A 198 10.57 12.56 -3.72
CA GLY A 198 9.46 13.50 -3.84
C GLY A 198 9.69 14.60 -4.86
N ASP A 199 10.85 15.27 -4.83
CA ASP A 199 11.12 16.34 -5.79
C ASP A 199 11.35 15.79 -7.20
N ALA A 200 11.99 14.64 -7.33
CA ALA A 200 12.09 13.92 -8.60
C ALA A 200 10.70 13.56 -9.16
N LEU A 201 9.77 13.09 -8.31
CA LEU A 201 8.38 12.81 -8.70
C LEU A 201 7.67 14.09 -9.16
N LYS A 202 7.78 15.19 -8.41
CA LYS A 202 7.21 16.50 -8.79
C LYS A 202 7.76 17.01 -10.13
N HIS A 203 9.04 16.77 -10.41
CA HIS A 203 9.64 17.14 -11.69
C HIS A 203 9.10 16.29 -12.83
N LEU A 204 9.01 14.97 -12.65
CA LEU A 204 8.46 14.07 -13.67
C LEU A 204 6.98 14.36 -13.95
N CYS A 205 6.16 14.54 -12.91
CA CYS A 205 4.76 14.90 -13.05
C CYS A 205 4.58 16.19 -13.86
N ARG A 206 5.37 17.23 -13.58
CA ARG A 206 5.37 18.48 -14.38
C ARG A 206 5.79 18.26 -15.83
N PHE A 207 6.81 17.42 -16.06
CA PHE A 207 7.29 17.10 -17.41
C PHE A 207 6.23 16.37 -18.25
N LEU A 208 5.43 15.51 -17.61
CA LEU A 208 4.37 14.72 -18.25
C LEU A 208 3.00 15.41 -18.26
N ASP A 209 2.88 16.62 -17.72
CA ASP A 209 1.60 17.31 -17.53
C ASP A 209 0.58 16.49 -16.72
N ILE A 210 1.07 15.82 -15.67
CA ILE A 210 0.26 15.01 -14.74
C ILE A 210 0.20 15.75 -13.39
N PRO A 211 -1.00 16.13 -12.91
CA PRO A 211 -1.15 16.71 -11.59
C PRO A 211 -0.75 15.73 -10.48
N LEU A 212 -0.19 16.22 -9.37
CA LEU A 212 0.24 15.36 -8.26
C LEU A 212 -0.96 14.67 -7.59
N GLU A 213 -2.14 15.28 -7.62
CA GLU A 213 -3.40 14.67 -7.15
C GLU A 213 -3.80 13.40 -7.93
N ASP A 214 -3.34 13.28 -9.18
CA ASP A 214 -3.54 12.12 -10.07
C ASP A 214 -2.35 11.13 -9.98
N ALA A 215 -1.35 11.39 -9.13
CA ALA A 215 -0.20 10.49 -8.93
C ALA A 215 -0.41 9.58 -7.71
N MET A 216 -0.03 8.31 -7.88
CA MET A 216 0.04 7.29 -6.84
C MET A 216 1.50 7.01 -6.48
N ALA A 217 1.84 6.97 -5.19
CA ALA A 217 3.15 6.56 -4.69
C ALA A 217 3.02 5.40 -3.70
N ILE A 218 3.85 4.38 -3.84
CA ILE A 218 3.91 3.24 -2.91
C ILE A 218 5.35 3.08 -2.43
N GLY A 219 5.55 3.02 -1.11
CA GLY A 219 6.87 2.91 -0.49
C GLY A 219 6.81 2.31 0.92
N ASP A 220 7.97 2.09 1.52
CA ASP A 220 8.09 1.43 2.82
C ASP A 220 9.07 2.09 3.79
N SER A 221 10.01 2.92 3.32
CA SER A 221 11.12 3.41 4.12
C SER A 221 11.21 4.93 4.21
N ASP A 222 12.14 5.43 5.01
CA ASP A 222 12.24 6.88 5.29
C ASP A 222 12.70 7.70 4.07
N ASN A 223 13.32 7.07 3.06
CA ASN A 223 13.63 7.77 1.80
C ASN A 223 12.40 7.94 0.89
N ASP A 224 11.26 7.33 1.22
CA ASP A 224 10.00 7.42 0.50
C ASP A 224 9.10 8.55 0.99
N LEU A 225 9.36 9.09 2.20
CA LEU A 225 8.49 10.06 2.86
C LEU A 225 8.13 11.23 1.95
N ALA A 226 9.13 11.84 1.30
CA ALA A 226 8.91 12.98 0.43
C ALA A 226 8.01 12.67 -0.79
N MET A 227 8.05 11.44 -1.33
CA MET A 227 7.14 11.06 -2.42
C MET A 227 5.75 10.67 -1.91
N LEU A 228 5.67 10.03 -0.73
CA LEU A 228 4.41 9.70 -0.08
C LEU A 228 3.63 10.95 0.36
N GLU A 229 4.33 12.02 0.77
CA GLU A 229 3.73 13.33 1.07
C GLU A 229 3.25 14.06 -0.20
N ALA A 230 4.06 13.98 -1.27
CA ALA A 230 3.80 14.73 -2.49
C ALA A 230 2.65 14.16 -3.33
N ALA A 231 2.48 12.83 -3.37
CA ALA A 231 1.46 12.18 -4.17
C ALA A 231 0.05 12.36 -3.60
N GLY A 232 -0.94 12.56 -4.48
CA GLY A 232 -2.35 12.61 -4.12
C GLY A 232 -2.85 11.30 -3.52
N TRP A 233 -2.29 10.18 -4.00
CA TRP A 233 -2.56 8.83 -3.50
C TRP A 233 -1.26 8.24 -3.00
N SER A 234 -1.13 8.00 -1.69
CA SER A 234 0.09 7.42 -1.12
C SER A 234 -0.21 6.23 -0.24
N PHE A 235 0.56 5.16 -0.44
CA PHE A 235 0.39 3.89 0.24
C PHE A 235 1.70 3.48 0.92
N ALA A 236 1.62 3.24 2.22
CA ALA A 236 2.69 2.57 2.95
C ALA A 236 2.46 1.06 2.91
N MET A 237 3.51 0.30 2.64
CA MET A 237 3.49 -1.16 2.76
C MET A 237 3.25 -1.58 4.21
N ARG A 238 2.65 -2.74 4.47
CA ARG A 238 2.48 -3.22 5.86
C ARG A 238 3.82 -3.45 6.58
N ASN A 239 4.89 -3.74 5.84
CA ASN A 239 6.25 -3.87 6.38
C ASN A 239 6.98 -2.52 6.51
N ALA A 240 6.33 -1.40 6.20
CA ALA A 240 6.94 -0.08 6.21
C ALA A 240 7.37 0.40 7.61
N SER A 241 8.31 1.35 7.63
CA SER A 241 8.74 2.07 8.83
C SER A 241 7.55 2.77 9.50
N PRO A 242 7.57 2.97 10.83
CA PRO A 242 6.50 3.68 11.52
C PRO A 242 6.26 5.10 10.97
N LEU A 243 7.30 5.76 10.47
CA LEU A 243 7.17 7.10 9.90
C LEU A 243 6.50 7.04 8.52
N ALA A 244 6.92 6.11 7.65
CA ALA A 244 6.28 5.91 6.35
C ALA A 244 4.78 5.59 6.47
N ARG A 245 4.38 4.73 7.43
CA ARG A 245 2.95 4.42 7.68
C ARG A 245 2.12 5.62 8.14
N ARG A 246 2.71 6.55 8.90
CA ARG A 246 2.04 7.78 9.34
C ARG A 246 1.98 8.84 8.23
N THR A 247 2.96 8.84 7.35
CA THR A 247 3.07 9.79 6.25
C THR A 247 2.15 9.45 5.08
N ALA A 248 2.01 8.16 4.76
CA ALA A 248 1.11 7.73 3.69
C ALA A 248 -0.37 7.93 4.07
N ARG A 249 -1.19 8.24 3.06
CA ARG A 249 -2.65 8.42 3.24
C ARG A 249 -3.38 7.10 3.47
N PHE A 250 -2.83 6.02 2.94
CA PHE A 250 -3.38 4.68 2.99
C PHE A 250 -2.30 3.67 3.34
N GLN A 251 -2.71 2.48 3.75
CA GLN A 251 -1.83 1.33 3.93
C GLN A 251 -2.24 0.20 2.98
N THR A 252 -1.28 -0.61 2.58
CA THR A 252 -1.50 -1.84 1.80
C THR A 252 -0.82 -3.03 2.48
N LEU A 253 -0.94 -4.23 1.91
CA LEU A 253 -0.30 -5.44 2.42
C LEU A 253 1.23 -5.33 2.42
N SER A 254 1.94 -6.30 3.00
CA SER A 254 3.40 -6.34 2.91
C SER A 254 3.86 -6.71 1.51
N ASN A 255 5.12 -6.43 1.19
CA ASN A 255 5.77 -6.87 -0.06
C ASN A 255 5.64 -8.39 -0.27
N GLU A 256 5.82 -9.19 0.78
CA GLU A 256 5.62 -10.66 0.79
C GLU A 256 4.16 -11.11 0.54
N GLN A 257 3.22 -10.18 0.50
CA GLN A 257 1.78 -10.44 0.30
C GLN A 257 1.23 -9.65 -0.88
N ASP A 258 2.09 -9.31 -1.86
CA ASP A 258 1.72 -8.57 -3.07
C ASP A 258 1.07 -7.20 -2.79
N GLY A 259 1.56 -6.46 -1.77
CA GLY A 259 0.97 -5.16 -1.39
C GLY A 259 0.86 -4.15 -2.54
N VAL A 260 1.83 -4.11 -3.45
CA VAL A 260 1.76 -3.30 -4.68
C VAL A 260 0.62 -3.76 -5.57
N ALA A 261 0.51 -5.06 -5.85
CA ALA A 261 -0.55 -5.59 -6.69
C ALA A 261 -1.93 -5.32 -6.09
N HIS A 262 -2.08 -5.54 -4.78
CA HIS A 262 -3.31 -5.29 -4.05
C HIS A 262 -3.78 -3.82 -4.18
N ALA A 263 -2.86 -2.87 -3.98
CA ALA A 263 -3.20 -1.45 -4.08
C ALA A 263 -3.58 -1.06 -5.52
N ILE A 264 -2.81 -1.48 -6.52
CA ILE A 264 -3.12 -1.18 -7.93
C ILE A 264 -4.43 -1.85 -8.35
N GLU A 265 -4.67 -3.11 -7.99
CA GLU A 265 -5.92 -3.82 -8.28
C GLU A 265 -7.14 -3.07 -7.72
N ARG A 266 -7.04 -2.58 -6.48
CA ARG A 266 -8.17 -1.95 -5.77
C ARG A 266 -8.44 -0.51 -6.19
N TYR A 267 -7.40 0.29 -6.41
CA TYR A 267 -7.53 1.74 -6.62
C TYR A 267 -7.36 2.17 -8.07
N VAL A 268 -6.78 1.31 -8.91
CA VAL A 268 -6.48 1.62 -10.31
C VAL A 268 -7.25 0.70 -11.26
N LEU A 269 -7.02 -0.62 -11.15
CA LEU A 269 -7.55 -1.59 -12.12
C LEU A 269 -8.96 -2.05 -11.82
N ARG A 270 -9.49 -1.69 -10.65
CA ARG A 270 -10.87 -1.97 -10.31
C ARG A 270 -11.68 -1.35 -11.44
N ARG A 271 -12.16 -2.22 -12.34
CA ARG A 271 -13.15 -1.82 -13.33
C ARG A 271 -14.19 -1.05 -12.54
N PRO A 272 -14.74 0.09 -13.03
CA PRO A 272 -15.96 0.60 -12.44
C PRO A 272 -16.83 -0.64 -12.34
N ALA A 273 -17.13 -1.07 -11.10
CA ALA A 273 -17.91 -2.27 -10.89
C ALA A 273 -19.05 -2.10 -11.89
N THR A 274 -19.21 -3.02 -12.84
CA THR A 274 -20.43 -3.04 -13.64
C THR A 274 -21.52 -2.98 -12.58
N GLN A 275 -22.12 -1.79 -12.37
CA GLN A 275 -22.61 -1.38 -11.05
C GLN A 275 -23.53 -2.49 -10.56
N ARG A 276 -23.04 -3.37 -9.67
CA ARG A 276 -23.89 -4.28 -8.93
C ARG A 276 -24.50 -3.40 -7.88
N SER A 277 -25.47 -2.63 -8.34
CA SER A 277 -26.23 -1.76 -7.50
C SER A 277 -27.08 -2.63 -6.60
N ASN A 278 -26.99 -2.40 -5.30
CA ASN A 278 -27.93 -2.99 -4.35
C ASN A 278 -29.30 -2.30 -4.41
N THR A 279 -29.50 -1.26 -5.24
CA THR A 279 -30.77 -0.55 -5.37
C THR A 279 -31.96 -1.48 -5.67
N PRO A 280 -31.90 -2.45 -6.59
CA PRO A 280 -33.01 -3.37 -6.82
C PRO A 280 -33.33 -4.25 -5.61
N LEU A 281 -32.29 -4.63 -4.84
CA LEU A 281 -32.45 -5.42 -3.63
C LEU A 281 -33.05 -4.60 -2.49
N ILE A 282 -32.53 -3.40 -2.25
CA ILE A 282 -33.07 -2.45 -1.26
C ILE A 282 -34.54 -2.14 -1.57
N ALA A 283 -34.87 -1.90 -2.84
CA ALA A 283 -36.26 -1.67 -3.26
C ALA A 283 -37.14 -2.91 -3.00
N ALA A 284 -36.63 -4.12 -3.23
CA ALA A 284 -37.35 -5.36 -2.95
C ALA A 284 -37.55 -5.60 -1.45
N ALA A 285 -36.54 -5.35 -0.62
CA ALA A 285 -36.62 -5.45 0.83
C ALA A 285 -37.60 -4.42 1.41
N ALA A 286 -37.51 -3.15 0.98
CA ALA A 286 -38.45 -2.10 1.37
C ALA A 286 -39.89 -2.39 0.94
N ALA A 287 -40.08 -3.00 -0.24
CA ALA A 287 -41.40 -3.44 -0.70
C ALA A 287 -41.93 -4.62 0.13
N PHE A 288 -41.07 -5.53 0.55
CA PHE A 288 -41.43 -6.62 1.47
C PHE A 288 -41.90 -6.04 2.81
N ASP A 289 -41.18 -5.07 3.36
CA ASP A 289 -41.51 -4.37 4.61
C ASP A 289 -42.41 -3.13 4.44
N ARG A 290 -43.18 -3.07 3.35
CA ARG A 290 -44.05 -1.92 3.08
C ARG A 290 -44.91 -1.56 4.30
N HIS A 291 -44.99 -0.24 4.54
CA HIS A 291 -45.69 0.36 5.68
C HIS A 291 -45.02 0.17 7.06
N ASP A 292 -43.80 -0.37 7.12
CA ASP A 292 -42.99 -0.44 8.34
C ASP A 292 -41.72 0.40 8.21
N ALA A 293 -41.83 1.69 8.54
CA ALA A 293 -40.70 2.61 8.43
C ALA A 293 -39.56 2.27 9.39
N GLN A 294 -39.86 1.67 10.55
CA GLN A 294 -38.84 1.29 11.53
C GLN A 294 -37.96 0.18 10.97
N ARG A 295 -38.55 -0.90 10.46
CA ARG A 295 -37.79 -2.00 9.85
C ARG A 295 -37.00 -1.54 8.63
N ILE A 296 -37.60 -0.70 7.77
CA ILE A 296 -36.90 -0.18 6.59
C ILE A 296 -35.69 0.66 7.00
N ASN A 297 -35.83 1.55 7.98
CA ASN A 297 -34.71 2.36 8.46
C ASN A 297 -33.66 1.52 9.19
N HIS A 298 -34.07 0.48 9.89
CA HIS A 298 -33.17 -0.43 10.60
C HIS A 298 -32.18 -1.09 9.63
N PHE A 299 -32.69 -1.85 8.64
CA PHE A 299 -31.78 -2.53 7.70
C PHE A 299 -30.96 -1.55 6.85
N MET A 300 -31.47 -0.35 6.57
CA MET A 300 -30.71 0.69 5.86
C MET A 300 -29.49 1.16 6.65
N LYS A 301 -29.61 1.28 7.98
CA LYS A 301 -28.49 1.62 8.86
C LYS A 301 -27.52 0.44 8.99
N VAL A 302 -28.03 -0.79 9.18
CA VAL A 302 -27.19 -2.00 9.25
C VAL A 302 -26.41 -2.18 7.96
N TYR A 303 -27.05 -1.99 6.80
CA TYR A 303 -26.38 -1.99 5.49
C TYR A 303 -25.22 -0.98 5.41
N ALA A 304 -25.45 0.26 5.85
CA ALA A 304 -24.43 1.30 5.82
C ALA A 304 -23.24 0.97 6.74
N TYR A 305 -23.49 0.49 7.95
CA TYR A 305 -22.43 0.08 8.88
C TYR A 305 -21.68 -1.16 8.37
N ALA A 306 -22.39 -2.20 7.93
CA ALA A 306 -21.78 -3.40 7.37
C ALA A 306 -20.89 -3.07 6.17
N LYS A 307 -21.35 -2.20 5.27
CA LYS A 307 -20.55 -1.73 4.15
C LYS A 307 -19.28 -1.02 4.63
N THR A 308 -19.42 -0.09 5.56
CA THR A 308 -18.30 0.71 6.08
C THR A 308 -17.26 -0.15 6.78
N ILE A 309 -17.69 -1.06 7.66
CA ILE A 309 -16.81 -2.00 8.36
C ILE A 309 -16.14 -2.93 7.35
N GLY A 310 -16.88 -3.54 6.42
CA GLY A 310 -16.30 -4.44 5.41
C GLY A 310 -15.28 -3.75 4.49
N GLU A 311 -15.52 -2.51 4.10
CA GLU A 311 -14.55 -1.72 3.33
C GLU A 311 -13.30 -1.37 4.14
N GLY A 312 -13.46 -1.05 5.44
CA GLY A 312 -12.38 -0.76 6.39
C GLY A 312 -11.54 -1.98 6.79
N GLU A 313 -12.15 -3.16 6.83
CA GLU A 313 -11.47 -4.45 7.03
C GLU A 313 -10.92 -5.07 5.74
N TYR A 314 -11.02 -4.34 4.62
CA TYR A 314 -10.49 -4.74 3.32
C TYR A 314 -11.03 -6.09 2.81
N LEU A 315 -12.32 -6.38 3.01
CA LEU A 315 -12.95 -7.59 2.49
C LEU A 315 -12.77 -7.73 0.97
N GLU A 316 -12.65 -8.97 0.50
CA GLU A 316 -12.70 -9.31 -0.92
C GLU A 316 -14.05 -8.92 -1.52
N ASP A 317 -14.08 -8.45 -2.77
CA ASP A 317 -15.29 -7.99 -3.47
C ASP A 317 -16.47 -8.97 -3.39
N THR A 318 -16.22 -10.29 -3.50
CA THR A 318 -17.26 -11.32 -3.39
C THR A 318 -17.86 -11.36 -1.98
N THR A 319 -17.00 -11.35 -0.96
CA THR A 319 -17.39 -11.38 0.45
C THR A 319 -18.09 -10.10 0.86
N GLN A 320 -17.59 -8.94 0.41
CA GLN A 320 -18.23 -7.64 0.60
C GLN A 320 -19.64 -7.62 0.01
N PHE A 321 -19.80 -8.14 -1.21
CA PHE A 321 -21.11 -8.22 -1.87
C PHE A 321 -22.08 -9.13 -1.12
N ILE A 322 -21.61 -10.27 -0.61
CA ILE A 322 -22.39 -11.21 0.22
C ILE A 322 -22.82 -10.52 1.53
N LEU A 323 -21.89 -9.88 2.23
CA LEU A 323 -22.14 -9.15 3.48
C LEU A 323 -23.21 -8.07 3.28
N GLU A 324 -23.02 -7.21 2.26
CA GLU A 324 -23.97 -6.15 1.93
C GLU A 324 -25.36 -6.69 1.61
N THR A 325 -25.44 -7.80 0.87
CA THR A 325 -26.70 -8.48 0.53
C THR A 325 -27.38 -9.06 1.77
N ALA A 326 -26.61 -9.67 2.67
CA ALA A 326 -27.12 -10.23 3.92
C ALA A 326 -27.59 -9.12 4.88
N ALA A 327 -26.84 -8.02 5.00
CA ALA A 327 -27.22 -6.87 5.84
C ALA A 327 -28.56 -6.25 5.42
N ILE A 328 -28.88 -6.20 4.12
CA ILE A 328 -30.17 -5.70 3.63
C ILE A 328 -31.34 -6.62 3.99
N LEU A 329 -31.08 -7.93 4.14
CA LEU A 329 -32.11 -8.96 4.30
C LEU A 329 -32.10 -9.66 5.68
N HIS A 330 -31.22 -9.29 6.61
CA HIS A 330 -31.01 -10.06 7.86
C HIS A 330 -32.31 -10.28 8.64
N ASP A 331 -33.11 -9.22 8.79
CA ASP A 331 -34.38 -9.20 9.52
C ASP A 331 -35.62 -9.63 8.69
N ILE A 332 -35.44 -10.13 7.47
CA ILE A 332 -36.56 -10.51 6.59
C ILE A 332 -37.45 -11.62 7.19
N GLY A 333 -36.92 -12.34 8.20
CA GLY A 333 -37.62 -13.37 8.96
C GLY A 333 -38.69 -12.86 9.93
N ILE A 334 -38.73 -11.56 10.26
CA ILE A 334 -39.68 -11.02 11.26
C ILE A 334 -41.14 -11.27 10.88
N LYS A 335 -41.55 -10.94 9.65
CA LYS A 335 -42.95 -11.12 9.20
C LYS A 335 -43.42 -12.58 9.25
N PRO A 336 -42.72 -13.55 8.61
CA PRO A 336 -43.14 -14.94 8.68
C PRO A 336 -43.07 -15.51 10.11
N ALA A 337 -42.14 -15.05 10.95
CA ALA A 337 -42.09 -15.43 12.36
C ALA A 337 -43.32 -14.94 13.14
N LEU A 338 -43.73 -13.69 12.95
CA LEU A 338 -44.96 -13.14 13.55
C LEU A 338 -46.21 -13.86 13.06
N GLU A 339 -46.31 -14.16 11.76
CA GLU A 339 -47.46 -14.87 11.19
C GLU A 339 -47.60 -16.30 11.71
N LYS A 340 -46.48 -17.02 11.88
CA LYS A 340 -46.49 -18.44 12.27
C LYS A 340 -46.48 -18.67 13.78
N TYR A 341 -45.77 -17.83 14.52
CA TYR A 341 -45.46 -18.04 15.94
C TYR A 341 -45.95 -16.92 16.85
N ASN A 342 -46.49 -15.84 16.28
CA ASN A 342 -46.86 -14.63 17.03
C ASN A 342 -45.70 -14.09 17.89
N SER A 343 -44.47 -14.25 17.40
CA SER A 343 -43.22 -13.87 18.07
C SER A 343 -42.15 -13.50 17.05
N CYS A 344 -41.38 -12.45 17.33
CA CYS A 344 -40.20 -12.05 16.55
C CYS A 344 -38.89 -12.40 17.26
N ALA A 345 -38.88 -13.40 18.15
CA ALA A 345 -37.64 -13.83 18.80
C ALA A 345 -36.63 -14.39 17.79
N GLY A 346 -35.33 -14.17 18.03
CA GLY A 346 -34.25 -14.52 17.11
C GLY A 346 -34.30 -15.94 16.52
N PRO A 347 -34.55 -17.00 17.32
CA PRO A 347 -34.63 -18.37 16.79
C PRO A 347 -35.74 -18.57 15.74
N TYR A 348 -36.83 -17.81 15.80
CA TYR A 348 -37.89 -17.88 14.79
C TYR A 348 -37.50 -17.09 13.53
N GLN A 349 -36.78 -15.98 13.68
CA GLN A 349 -36.27 -15.21 12.55
C GLN A 349 -35.21 -15.99 11.76
N GLU A 350 -34.24 -16.58 12.46
CA GLU A 350 -33.19 -17.42 11.86
C GLU A 350 -33.79 -18.62 11.11
N LYS A 351 -34.87 -19.19 11.65
CA LYS A 351 -35.59 -20.30 11.01
C LYS A 351 -36.37 -19.86 9.77
N GLU A 352 -37.05 -18.72 9.83
CA GLU A 352 -38.02 -18.30 8.81
C GLU A 352 -37.46 -17.32 7.78
N GLY A 353 -36.34 -16.66 8.05
CA GLY A 353 -35.69 -15.67 7.17
C GLY A 353 -35.07 -16.21 5.88
N PRO A 354 -34.42 -17.39 5.87
CA PRO A 354 -33.77 -17.91 4.65
C PRO A 354 -34.73 -18.15 3.47
N ALA A 355 -35.97 -18.54 3.72
CA ALA A 355 -36.95 -18.82 2.67
C ALA A 355 -37.34 -17.57 1.85
N PRO A 356 -37.84 -16.47 2.44
CA PRO A 356 -38.14 -15.24 1.72
C PRO A 356 -36.88 -14.57 1.14
N ALA A 357 -35.73 -14.65 1.81
CA ALA A 357 -34.47 -14.16 1.26
C ALA A 357 -34.13 -14.86 -0.07
N ARG A 358 -34.18 -16.20 -0.09
CA ARG A 358 -33.93 -17.00 -1.29
C ARG A 358 -34.90 -16.66 -2.42
N GLU A 359 -36.18 -16.44 -2.11
CA GLU A 359 -37.18 -16.03 -3.12
C GLU A 359 -36.84 -14.68 -3.76
N ILE A 360 -36.55 -13.66 -2.94
CA ILE A 360 -36.18 -12.31 -3.41
C ILE A 360 -34.92 -12.37 -4.28
N LEU A 361 -33.88 -13.07 -3.81
CA LEU A 361 -32.59 -13.12 -4.50
C LEU A 361 -32.67 -13.90 -5.82
N ARG A 362 -33.42 -15.01 -5.89
CA ARG A 362 -33.65 -15.74 -7.15
C ARG A 362 -34.41 -14.87 -8.15
N ARG A 363 -35.43 -14.12 -7.71
CA ARG A 363 -36.17 -13.19 -8.57
C ARG A 363 -35.27 -12.10 -9.16
N LEU A 364 -34.30 -11.63 -8.37
CA LEU A 364 -33.27 -10.66 -8.79
C LEU A 364 -32.08 -11.31 -9.53
N ARG A 365 -32.12 -12.61 -9.79
CA ARG A 365 -31.11 -13.38 -10.54
C ARG A 365 -29.72 -13.38 -9.90
N TYR A 366 -29.66 -13.41 -8.57
CA TYR A 366 -28.40 -13.61 -7.87
C TYR A 366 -27.84 -15.03 -8.13
N PRO A 367 -26.51 -15.22 -8.18
CA PRO A 367 -25.92 -16.55 -8.33
C PRO A 367 -26.19 -17.46 -7.13
N GLU A 368 -26.45 -18.74 -7.35
CA GLU A 368 -26.79 -19.70 -6.28
C GLU A 368 -25.75 -19.76 -5.14
N PRO A 369 -24.42 -19.74 -5.40
CA PRO A 369 -23.44 -19.72 -4.30
C PRO A 369 -23.55 -18.50 -3.38
N VAL A 370 -23.92 -17.33 -3.94
CA VAL A 370 -24.17 -16.11 -3.17
C VAL A 370 -25.44 -16.28 -2.34
N ILE A 371 -26.50 -16.82 -2.96
CA ILE A 371 -27.78 -17.07 -2.29
C ILE A 371 -27.60 -18.00 -1.09
N GLU A 372 -26.88 -19.10 -1.25
CA GLU A 372 -26.63 -20.05 -0.16
C GLU A 372 -25.87 -19.41 1.00
N ARG A 373 -24.83 -18.63 0.71
CA ARG A 373 -24.07 -17.94 1.76
C ARG A 373 -24.90 -16.86 2.46
N VAL A 374 -25.67 -16.06 1.71
CA VAL A 374 -26.56 -15.05 2.31
C VAL A 374 -27.62 -15.71 3.18
N CYS A 375 -28.25 -16.79 2.71
CA CYS A 375 -29.23 -17.55 3.50
C CYS A 375 -28.61 -18.14 4.77
N TYR A 376 -27.35 -18.61 4.69
CA TYR A 376 -26.61 -19.06 5.86
C TYR A 376 -26.40 -17.92 6.87
N LEU A 377 -25.97 -16.74 6.43
CA LEU A 377 -25.79 -15.59 7.33
C LEU A 377 -27.11 -15.18 8.00
N ILE A 378 -28.20 -15.12 7.24
CA ILE A 378 -29.54 -14.83 7.77
C ILE A 378 -30.00 -15.91 8.76
N ALA A 379 -29.65 -17.18 8.55
CA ALA A 379 -30.00 -18.26 9.46
C ALA A 379 -29.23 -18.25 10.79
N HIS A 380 -28.23 -17.36 10.96
CA HIS A 380 -27.38 -17.33 12.15
C HIS A 380 -27.12 -15.92 12.69
N HIS A 381 -27.78 -14.87 12.18
CA HIS A 381 -27.49 -13.48 12.56
C HIS A 381 -27.84 -13.11 14.02
N HIS A 382 -28.47 -13.99 14.79
CA HIS A 382 -28.62 -13.84 16.25
C HIS A 382 -27.73 -14.79 17.06
N THR A 383 -26.83 -15.51 16.40
CA THR A 383 -25.94 -16.50 17.00
C THR A 383 -24.53 -15.92 17.16
N TYR A 384 -24.09 -15.64 18.39
CA TYR A 384 -22.79 -15.02 18.67
C TYR A 384 -21.64 -16.02 18.89
N SER A 385 -21.83 -17.28 18.50
CA SER A 385 -20.84 -18.35 18.68
C SER A 385 -20.65 -19.14 17.38
N GLY A 386 -19.47 -19.74 17.19
CA GLY A 386 -19.18 -20.49 15.97
C GLY A 386 -19.18 -19.62 14.70
N ILE A 387 -18.72 -18.37 14.82
CA ILE A 387 -18.68 -17.41 13.71
C ILE A 387 -17.76 -17.94 12.62
N ASP A 388 -18.35 -18.23 11.48
CA ASP A 388 -17.67 -18.69 10.27
C ASP A 388 -17.55 -17.51 9.29
N GLY A 389 -16.36 -16.93 9.18
CA GLY A 389 -16.04 -15.87 8.21
C GLY A 389 -16.21 -14.42 8.72
N MET A 390 -15.50 -13.50 8.07
CA MET A 390 -15.53 -12.07 8.41
C MET A 390 -16.84 -11.39 8.02
N ASP A 391 -17.50 -11.84 6.94
CA ASP A 391 -18.85 -11.39 6.57
C ASP A 391 -19.86 -11.65 7.70
N TYR A 392 -19.75 -12.79 8.39
CA TYR A 392 -20.60 -13.09 9.53
C TYR A 392 -20.27 -12.21 10.74
N GLN A 393 -18.99 -12.11 11.10
CA GLN A 393 -18.53 -11.22 12.19
C GLN A 393 -19.02 -9.78 12.01
N ILE A 394 -18.87 -9.24 10.80
CA ILE A 394 -19.22 -7.86 10.49
C ILE A 394 -20.74 -7.66 10.48
N LEU A 395 -21.51 -8.64 10.03
CA LEU A 395 -22.98 -8.57 10.08
C LEU A 395 -23.48 -8.42 11.53
N LEU A 396 -22.92 -9.20 12.46
CA LEU A 396 -23.26 -9.12 13.89
C LEU A 396 -22.86 -7.76 14.49
N GLU A 397 -21.67 -7.27 14.17
CA GLU A 397 -21.20 -5.96 14.66
C GLU A 397 -22.06 -4.80 14.13
N ALA A 398 -22.39 -4.82 12.84
CA ALA A 398 -23.19 -3.78 12.20
C ALA A 398 -24.62 -3.75 12.76
N ASP A 399 -25.25 -4.91 12.96
CA ASP A 399 -26.55 -5.01 13.59
C ASP A 399 -26.51 -4.51 15.05
N PHE A 400 -25.48 -4.92 15.81
CA PHE A 400 -25.28 -4.45 17.17
C PHE A 400 -25.19 -2.92 17.27
N LEU A 401 -24.43 -2.25 16.40
CA LEU A 401 -24.30 -0.78 16.40
C LEU A 401 -25.66 -0.08 16.26
N VAL A 402 -26.55 -0.61 15.42
CA VAL A 402 -27.89 -0.04 15.24
C VAL A 402 -28.77 -0.32 16.46
N ASN A 403 -28.76 -1.57 16.95
CA ASN A 403 -29.53 -1.99 18.11
C ASN A 403 -29.14 -1.26 19.39
N ALA A 404 -27.85 -0.97 19.58
CA ALA A 404 -27.34 -0.23 20.72
C ALA A 404 -27.97 1.16 20.84
N TRP A 405 -28.10 1.86 19.70
CA TRP A 405 -28.75 3.16 19.63
C TRP A 405 -30.27 3.06 19.75
N GLU A 406 -30.92 2.17 18.98
CA GLU A 406 -32.38 2.05 18.95
C GLU A 406 -32.97 1.60 20.30
N SER A 407 -32.24 0.76 21.04
CA SER A 407 -32.66 0.27 22.36
C SER A 407 -32.15 1.12 23.52
N SER A 408 -31.40 2.20 23.25
CA SER A 408 -30.78 3.06 24.28
C SER A 408 -29.99 2.25 25.32
N MET A 409 -29.09 1.37 24.86
CA MET A 409 -28.29 0.50 25.73
C MET A 409 -27.39 1.31 26.68
N SER A 410 -27.13 0.78 27.87
CA SER A 410 -26.26 1.44 28.85
C SER A 410 -24.79 1.35 28.47
N THR A 411 -23.96 2.27 28.99
CA THR A 411 -22.52 2.28 28.75
C THR A 411 -21.86 0.95 29.15
N GLU A 412 -22.31 0.30 30.22
CA GLU A 412 -21.81 -1.00 30.66
C GLU A 412 -22.10 -2.11 29.63
N GLN A 413 -23.29 -2.08 29.01
CA GLN A 413 -23.65 -3.06 27.98
C GLN A 413 -22.81 -2.87 26.71
N ILE A 414 -22.57 -1.61 26.33
CA ILE A 414 -21.76 -1.25 25.16
C ILE A 414 -20.30 -1.68 25.37
N GLN A 415 -19.76 -1.45 26.57
CA GLN A 415 -18.39 -1.84 26.90
C GLN A 415 -18.21 -3.36 26.93
N SER A 416 -19.18 -4.09 27.48
CA SER A 416 -19.19 -5.57 27.43
C SER A 416 -19.22 -6.10 25.99
N ALA A 417 -20.00 -5.47 25.11
CA ALA A 417 -20.02 -5.83 23.70
C ALA A 417 -18.70 -5.55 22.98
N CYS A 418 -18.03 -4.43 23.30
CA CYS A 418 -16.71 -4.11 22.76
C CYS A 418 -15.68 -5.24 23.05
N GLU A 419 -15.76 -5.83 24.24
CA GLU A 419 -14.85 -6.90 24.68
C GLU A 419 -15.20 -8.28 24.12
N HIS A 420 -16.48 -8.58 23.91
CA HIS A 420 -16.94 -9.94 23.64
C HIS A 420 -17.54 -10.15 22.24
N ILE A 421 -18.06 -9.11 21.60
CA ILE A 421 -18.73 -9.18 20.30
C ILE A 421 -17.81 -8.63 19.21
N PHE A 422 -17.19 -7.47 19.42
CA PHE A 422 -16.43 -6.79 18.38
C PHE A 422 -15.02 -7.38 18.23
N GLN A 423 -14.68 -7.80 17.02
CA GLN A 423 -13.37 -8.29 16.62
C GLN A 423 -12.70 -7.41 15.56
N THR A 424 -13.48 -6.70 14.74
CA THR A 424 -12.92 -5.85 13.68
C THR A 424 -12.35 -4.55 14.23
N GLU A 425 -11.29 -4.03 13.61
CA GLU A 425 -10.68 -2.76 14.01
C GLU A 425 -11.64 -1.60 13.70
N THR A 426 -12.23 -1.61 12.51
CA THR A 426 -13.18 -0.59 12.05
C THR A 426 -14.45 -0.57 12.89
N GLY A 427 -15.01 -1.75 13.22
CA GLY A 427 -16.18 -1.86 14.07
C GLY A 427 -15.93 -1.35 15.50
N ARG A 428 -14.78 -1.67 16.09
CA ARG A 428 -14.38 -1.14 17.41
C ARG A 428 -14.24 0.37 17.39
N THR A 429 -13.61 0.93 16.36
CA THR A 429 -13.51 2.39 16.20
C THR A 429 -14.88 3.04 16.12
N LEU A 430 -15.79 2.52 15.29
CA LEU A 430 -17.16 3.04 15.17
C LEU A 430 -17.94 2.94 16.48
N LEU A 431 -17.85 1.81 17.19
CA LEU A 431 -18.50 1.63 18.49
C LEU A 431 -18.01 2.69 19.51
N ASN A 432 -16.70 2.93 19.54
CA ASN A 432 -16.11 3.92 20.42
C ASN A 432 -16.55 5.34 20.07
N ASP A 433 -16.48 5.72 18.79
CA ASP A 433 -16.85 7.04 18.30
C ASP A 433 -18.34 7.36 18.50
N LEU A 434 -19.22 6.34 18.42
CA LEU A 434 -20.66 6.53 18.58
C LEU A 434 -21.11 6.61 20.04
N PHE A 435 -20.45 5.89 20.96
CA PHE A 435 -21.02 5.64 22.29
C PHE A 435 -20.07 5.79 23.47
N LEU A 436 -18.78 5.52 23.32
CA LEU A 436 -17.85 5.38 24.47
C LEU A 436 -16.89 6.56 24.64
N LEU A 437 -16.89 7.54 23.74
CA LEU A 437 -16.02 8.73 23.83
C LEU A 437 -16.83 10.04 23.80
N PRO A 438 -16.53 11.00 24.70
CA PRO A 438 -16.47 12.41 24.35
C PRO A 438 -15.13 12.80 23.71
#